data_AF-A0A536WSY6-F1
#
_entry.id   AF-A0A536WSY6-F1
#
_cell.length_a   1.000
_cell.length_b   1.000
_cell.length_c   1.000
_cell.angle_alpha   90.00
_cell.angle_beta   90.00
_cell.angle_gamma   90.00
#
_symmetry.space_group_name_H-M   'P 1'
#
loop_
_entity.id
_entity.type
_entity.pdbx_description
1 polymer ?
#
loop_
_entity_poly.entity_id
_entity_poly.type
_entity_poly.pdbx_seq_one_letter_code
_entity_poly.pdbx_strand_id
1 'polypeptide(L)' 'LTQGKVQAVILNSAALQYLAAKRGKGVLQVVGPIFRPYKIGFVVREGSPLRKEINEALLAIYADGTYEDIYAKWFSRGN' A
#
# COMPACT_ATOMS: atom_id res chain seq x y z
N LEU A 1 -3.71 -2.70 -20.29
CA LEU A 1 -2.26 -2.37 -20.32
C LEU A 1 -1.49 -3.28 -21.26
N THR A 2 -1.34 -4.59 -20.99
CA THR A 2 -0.47 -5.48 -21.79
C THR A 2 -0.99 -5.85 -23.18
N GLN A 3 -2.30 -5.70 -23.44
CA GLN A 3 -2.90 -5.90 -24.77
C GLN A 3 -2.91 -4.61 -25.63
N GLY A 4 -2.23 -3.54 -25.22
CA GLY A 4 -2.13 -2.28 -25.99
C GLY A 4 -3.38 -1.40 -26.03
N LYS A 5 -4.51 -1.84 -25.46
CA LYS A 5 -5.80 -1.10 -25.48
C LYS A 5 -5.83 0.17 -24.61
N VAL A 6 -4.89 0.32 -23.67
CA VAL A 6 -4.82 1.43 -22.71
C VAL A 6 -3.36 1.72 -22.42
N GLN A 7 -2.95 2.99 -22.50
CA GLN A 7 -1.57 3.43 -22.31
C GLN A 7 -1.17 3.69 -20.85
N ALA A 8 -2.11 4.09 -19.98
CA ALA A 8 -1.84 4.37 -18.56
C ALA A 8 -3.06 4.05 -17.68
N VAL A 9 -2.80 3.75 -16.40
CA VAL A 9 -3.84 3.65 -15.37
C VAL A 9 -3.44 4.49 -14.16
N ILE A 10 -4.42 5.12 -13.54
CA ILE A 10 -4.27 5.78 -12.26
C ILE A 10 -4.83 4.84 -11.20
N LEU A 11 -3.97 4.39 -10.31
CA LEU A 11 -4.34 3.52 -9.20
C LEU A 11 -3.80 4.09 -7.91
N ASN A 12 -4.30 3.53 -6.83
CA ASN A 12 -3.87 3.83 -5.48
C ASN A 12 -2.41 3.34 -5.29
N SER A 13 -1.63 3.98 -4.41
CA SER A 13 -0.18 3.78 -4.34
C SER A 13 0.21 2.34 -3.97
N ALA A 14 -0.51 1.72 -3.04
CA ALA A 14 -0.30 0.31 -2.66
C ALA A 14 -0.55 -0.65 -3.84
N ALA A 15 -1.63 -0.47 -4.61
CA ALA A 15 -1.91 -1.29 -5.78
C ALA A 15 -0.82 -1.12 -6.86
N LEU A 16 -0.33 0.10 -7.07
CA LEU A 16 0.79 0.37 -7.98
C LEU A 16 2.09 -0.31 -7.52
N GLN A 17 2.43 -0.20 -6.23
CA GLN A 17 3.61 -0.83 -5.66
C GLN A 17 3.54 -2.35 -5.79
N TYR A 18 2.38 -2.96 -5.48
CA TYR A 18 2.17 -4.40 -5.65
C TYR A 18 2.26 -4.83 -7.12
N LEU A 19 1.61 -4.10 -8.04
CA LEU A 19 1.65 -4.40 -9.47
C LEU A 19 3.08 -4.30 -10.01
N ALA A 20 3.83 -3.25 -9.65
CA ALA A 20 5.21 -3.08 -10.04
C ALA A 20 6.12 -4.19 -9.47
N ALA A 21 5.91 -4.57 -8.20
CA ALA A 21 6.71 -5.60 -7.54
C ALA A 21 6.43 -7.02 -8.07
N LYS A 22 5.16 -7.37 -8.32
CA LYS A 22 4.75 -8.77 -8.60
C LYS A 22 4.39 -9.04 -10.07
N ARG A 23 3.89 -8.05 -10.81
CA ARG A 23 3.35 -8.24 -12.18
C ARG A 23 4.02 -7.36 -13.24
N GLY A 24 4.92 -6.47 -12.83
CA GLY A 24 5.54 -5.48 -13.70
C GLY A 24 6.87 -5.89 -14.33
N LYS A 25 7.40 -7.10 -14.09
CA LYS A 25 8.74 -7.53 -14.56
C LYS A 25 8.94 -7.23 -16.06
N GLY A 26 9.56 -6.08 -16.36
CA GLY A 26 9.91 -5.60 -17.70
C GLY A 26 8.80 -4.93 -18.52
N VAL A 27 7.53 -4.93 -18.07
CA VAL A 27 6.37 -4.55 -18.94
C VAL A 27 5.61 -3.33 -18.42
N LEU A 28 5.71 -3.01 -17.12
CA LEU A 28 5.01 -1.87 -16.51
C LEU A 28 5.99 -1.06 -15.66
N GLN A 29 5.93 0.27 -15.81
CA GLN A 29 6.71 1.23 -15.03
C GLN A 29 5.76 2.19 -14.29
N VAL A 30 6.11 2.52 -13.04
CA VAL A 30 5.45 3.60 -12.29
C VAL A 30 6.17 4.90 -12.64
N VAL A 31 5.42 5.93 -13.01
CA VAL A 31 5.96 7.22 -13.47
C VAL A 31 5.31 8.39 -12.74
N GLY A 32 6.06 9.47 -12.56
CA GLY A 32 5.59 10.71 -11.96
C GLY A 32 5.49 10.68 -10.42
N PRO A 33 5.32 11.86 -9.80
CA PRO A 33 5.17 11.97 -8.35
C PRO A 33 3.77 11.55 -7.89
N ILE A 34 3.65 11.18 -6.61
CA ILE A 34 2.35 11.00 -5.96
C ILE A 34 1.67 12.37 -5.88
N PHE A 35 0.58 12.56 -6.61
CA PHE A 35 -0.08 13.87 -6.72
C PHE A 35 -1.31 14.05 -5.80
N ARG A 36 -1.73 12.98 -5.08
CA ARG A 36 -2.76 13.05 -4.03
C ARG A 36 -2.44 12.08 -2.89
N PRO A 37 -1.60 12.45 -1.93
CA PRO A 37 -1.40 11.63 -0.74
C PRO A 37 -2.71 11.59 0.06
N TYR A 38 -3.17 10.40 0.39
CA TYR A 38 -4.29 10.18 1.28
C TYR A 38 -3.88 9.17 2.36
N LYS A 39 -4.38 9.38 3.57
CA LYS A 39 -4.18 8.44 4.67
C LYS A 39 -5.19 7.31 4.55
N ILE A 40 -4.73 6.08 4.71
CA ILE A 40 -5.60 4.91 4.86
C ILE A 40 -5.82 4.70 6.36
N GLY A 41 -7.03 4.29 6.74
CA GLY A 41 -7.37 4.03 8.13
C GLY A 41 -8.44 2.96 8.28
N PHE A 42 -8.58 2.46 9.51
CA PHE A 42 -9.66 1.55 9.89
C PHE A 42 -10.91 2.35 10.19
N VAL A 43 -12.04 1.94 9.61
CA VAL A 43 -13.34 2.56 9.87
C VAL A 43 -14.01 1.83 11.03
N VAL A 44 -14.42 2.58 12.05
CA VAL A 44 -15.19 2.08 13.19
C VAL A 44 -16.38 3.00 13.44
N ARG A 45 -17.40 2.50 14.13
CA ARG A 45 -18.54 3.34 14.56
C ARG A 45 -18.06 4.48 15.45
N GLU A 46 -18.72 5.63 15.35
CA GLU A 46 -18.48 6.75 16.25
C GLU A 46 -18.70 6.32 17.72
N GLY A 47 -17.82 6.79 18.62
CA GLY A 47 -17.82 6.39 20.03
C GLY A 47 -17.32 4.96 20.32
N SER A 48 -16.91 4.18 19.29
CA SER A 48 -16.44 2.82 19.53
C SER A 48 -15.13 2.79 20.34
N PRO A 49 -15.03 1.94 21.39
CA PRO A 49 -13.78 1.76 22.13
C PRO A 49 -12.64 1.20 21.25
N LEU A 50 -13.01 0.48 20.18
CA LEU A 50 -12.08 -0.09 19.21
C LEU A 50 -11.16 0.96 18.57
N ARG A 51 -11.59 2.22 18.49
CA ARG A 51 -10.73 3.29 17.95
C ARG A 51 -9.42 3.41 18.73
N LYS A 52 -9.48 3.32 20.06
CA LYS A 52 -8.29 3.44 20.91
C LYS A 52 -7.43 2.18 20.79
N GLU A 53 -8.06 1.01 20.93
CA GLU A 53 -7.37 -0.29 20.87
C GLU A 53 -6.64 -0.50 19.54
N ILE A 54 -7.29 -0.18 18.40
CA ILE A 54 -6.68 -0.28 17.07
C ILE A 54 -5.48 0.66 16.96
N ASN A 55 -5.60 1.90 17.43
CA ASN A 55 -4.50 2.86 17.35
C ASN A 55 -3.30 2.45 18.21
N GLU A 56 -3.53 1.93 19.42
CA GLU A 56 -2.47 1.43 20.30
C GLU A 56 -1.77 0.22 19.69
N ALA A 57 -2.53 -0.72 19.12
CA ALA A 57 -1.97 -1.87 18.41
C ALA A 57 -1.15 -1.42 17.18
N LEU A 58 -1.65 -0.45 16.41
CA LEU A 58 -0.90 0.12 15.28
C LEU A 58 0.41 0.74 15.75
N LEU A 59 0.40 1.54 16.81
CA LEU A 59 1.63 2.14 17.35
C LEU A 59 2.62 1.08 17.82
N ALA A 60 2.15 0.00 18.44
CA ALA A 60 3.00 -1.11 18.87
C ALA A 60 3.70 -1.79 17.68
N ILE A 61 2.96 -2.12 16.61
CA ILE A 61 3.56 -2.79 15.43
C ILE A 61 4.52 -1.88 14.63
N TYR A 62 4.36 -0.56 14.72
CA TYR A 62 5.34 0.38 14.16
C TYR A 62 6.59 0.47 15.04
N ALA A 63 6.43 0.41 16.35
CA ALA A 63 7.54 0.52 17.29
C ALA A 63 8.43 -0.72 17.30
N ASP A 64 7.85 -1.91 17.09
CA ASP A 64 8.57 -3.19 17.16
C ASP A 64 9.10 -3.71 15.81
N GLY A 65 8.84 -3.00 14.70
CA GLY A 65 9.31 -3.40 13.37
C GLY A 65 8.37 -4.34 12.60
N THR A 66 7.27 -4.80 13.22
CA THR A 66 6.33 -5.73 12.58
C THR A 66 5.70 -5.12 11.32
N TYR A 67 5.47 -3.80 11.30
CA TYR A 67 4.93 -3.13 10.12
C TYR A 67 5.88 -3.24 8.93
N GLU A 68 7.17 -3.04 9.14
CA GLU A 68 8.22 -3.12 8.13
C GLU A 68 8.29 -4.52 7.53
N ASP A 69 8.17 -5.57 8.35
CA ASP A 69 8.11 -6.96 7.91
C ASP A 69 6.88 -7.24 7.03
N ILE A 70 5.70 -6.75 7.45
CA ILE A 70 4.48 -6.85 6.66
C ILE A 70 4.66 -6.11 5.33
N TYR A 71 5.19 -4.89 5.35
CA TYR A 71 5.41 -4.09 4.15
C TYR A 71 6.36 -4.80 3.19
N ALA A 72 7.49 -5.32 3.69
CA ALA A 72 8.48 -6.02 2.90
C ALA A 72 7.88 -7.28 2.24
N LYS A 73 7.09 -8.06 2.97
CA LYS A 73 6.42 -9.25 2.44
C LYS A 73 5.58 -8.97 1.19
N TRP A 74 4.85 -7.85 1.20
CA TRP A 74 3.88 -7.52 0.15
C TRP A 74 4.46 -6.65 -0.98
N PHE A 75 5.39 -5.75 -0.66
CA PHE A 75 5.84 -4.69 -1.57
C PHE A 75 7.33 -4.73 -1.91
N SER A 76 8.18 -5.46 -1.18
CA SER A 76 9.57 -5.65 -1.59
C SER A 76 9.67 -6.62 -2.77
N ARG A 77 10.57 -6.32 -3.71
CA ARG A 77 11.00 -7.31 -4.72
C ARG A 77 11.64 -8.46 -3.95
N GLY A 78 11.17 -9.69 -4.16
CA GLY A 78 11.98 -10.84 -3.85
C GLY A 78 13.27 -10.71 -4.66
N ASN A 79 14.42 -10.80 -3.99
CA ASN A 79 15.74 -10.79 -4.60
C ASN A 79 15.79 -11.76 -5.79
#